data_AF-C5DFG5-F1
#
_entry.id   AF-C5DFG5-F1
#
_cell.length_a   1.000
_cell.length_b   1.000
_cell.length_c   1.000
_cell.angle_alpha   90.00
_cell.angle_beta   90.00
_cell.angle_gamma   90.00
#
_symmetry.space_group_name_H-M   'P 1'
#
loop_
_entity.id
_entity.type
_entity.pdbx_description
1 polymer ?
#
loop_
_entity_poly.entity_id
_entity_poly.type
_entity_poly.pdbx_seq_one_letter_code
_entity_poly.pdbx_strand_id
1 'polypeptide(L)'
;MSKASKEALLERALNKITKSQTNTNVAEAHEEIESNYAYINEKQLKRLVELHDTEFKDKCVVPLQRLYYKYSDTVLCDGDLQNWAELIDRDIRVLETTLAKVRDNQSGG
;
A
#
# COMPACT_ATOMS: atom_id res chain seq x y z
N MET A 1 -57.13 23.27 -41.07
CA MET A 1 -56.43 22.00 -41.36
C MET A 1 -57.28 20.83 -40.90
N SER A 2 -57.45 19.81 -41.74
CA SER A 2 -58.21 18.59 -41.41
C SER A 2 -57.44 17.72 -40.39
N LYS A 3 -58.14 16.83 -39.68
CA LYS A 3 -57.53 15.87 -38.73
C LYS A 3 -56.45 15.02 -39.43
N ALA A 4 -56.76 14.48 -40.61
CA ALA A 4 -55.82 13.72 -41.43
C ALA A 4 -54.56 14.52 -41.80
N SER A 5 -54.69 15.82 -42.10
CA SER A 5 -53.53 16.67 -42.37
C SER A 5 -52.66 16.90 -41.14
N LYS A 6 -53.26 17.04 -39.94
CA LYS A 6 -52.51 17.12 -38.67
C LYS A 6 -51.79 15.81 -38.35
N GLU A 7 -52.45 14.67 -38.56
CA GLU A 7 -51.87 13.34 -38.35
C GLU A 7 -50.69 13.09 -39.31
N ALA A 8 -50.84 13.39 -40.60
CA ALA A 8 -49.75 13.26 -41.57
C ALA A 8 -48.55 14.18 -41.26
N LEU A 9 -48.80 15.41 -40.77
CA LEU A 9 -47.74 16.31 -40.31
C LEU A 9 -47.02 15.75 -39.07
N LEU A 10 -47.77 15.21 -38.12
CA LEU A 10 -47.21 14.60 -36.91
C LEU A 10 -46.38 13.36 -37.24
N GLU A 11 -46.89 12.49 -38.12
CA GLU A 11 -46.18 11.29 -38.57
C GLU A 11 -44.90 11.65 -39.34
N ARG A 12 -44.93 12.71 -40.16
CA ARG A 12 -43.73 13.20 -40.85
C ARG A 12 -42.71 13.81 -39.89
N ALA A 13 -43.17 14.55 -38.88
CA ALA A 13 -42.29 15.12 -37.85
C ALA A 13 -41.65 14.01 -36.99
N LEU A 14 -42.45 13.03 -36.56
CA LEU A 14 -41.95 11.85 -35.83
C LEU A 14 -40.94 11.08 -36.68
N ASN A 15 -41.25 10.78 -37.94
CA ASN A 15 -40.31 10.11 -38.85
C ASN A 15 -39.02 10.92 -39.04
N LYS A 16 -39.08 12.25 -39.05
CA LYS A 16 -37.88 13.10 -39.13
C LYS A 16 -37.04 12.98 -37.86
N ILE A 17 -37.67 12.93 -36.69
CA ILE A 17 -36.99 12.78 -35.40
C ILE A 17 -36.38 11.39 -35.27
N THR A 18 -37.13 10.32 -35.57
CA THR A 18 -36.67 8.94 -35.42
C THR A 18 -35.62 8.54 -36.46
N LYS A 19 -35.65 9.14 -37.65
CA LYS A 19 -34.64 8.93 -38.70
C LYS A 19 -33.50 9.94 -38.67
N SER A 20 -33.51 10.89 -37.73
CA SER A 20 -32.39 11.81 -37.55
C SER A 20 -31.18 11.01 -37.11
N GLN A 21 -30.20 10.85 -38.00
CA GLN A 21 -28.89 10.26 -37.70
C GLN A 21 -28.01 11.21 -36.89
N THR A 22 -28.44 12.45 -36.70
CA THR A 22 -27.75 13.41 -35.84
C THR A 22 -28.00 13.01 -34.39
N ASN A 23 -26.95 12.60 -33.68
CA ASN A 23 -27.01 12.41 -32.25
C ASN A 23 -27.53 13.70 -31.60
N THR A 24 -28.42 13.53 -30.62
CA THR A 24 -28.79 14.66 -29.77
C THR A 24 -27.60 14.99 -28.87
N ASN A 25 -27.46 16.25 -28.46
CA ASN A 25 -26.42 16.63 -27.49
C ASN A 25 -26.42 15.75 -26.23
N VAL A 26 -27.59 15.21 -25.84
CA VAL A 26 -27.74 14.27 -24.72
C VAL A 26 -27.13 12.91 -25.04
N ALA A 27 -27.33 12.39 -26.25
CA ALA A 27 -26.74 11.14 -26.70
C ALA A 27 -25.21 11.23 -26.80
N GLU A 28 -24.67 12.35 -27.32
CA GLU A 28 -23.23 12.59 -27.37
C GLU A 28 -22.62 12.63 -25.96
N ALA A 29 -23.26 13.36 -25.03
CA ALA A 29 -22.81 13.41 -23.64
C ALA A 29 -22.87 12.02 -22.97
N HIS A 30 -23.87 11.20 -23.29
CA HIS A 30 -23.98 9.84 -22.76
C HIS A 30 -22.86 8.94 -23.29
N GLU A 31 -22.55 9.01 -24.59
CA GLU A 31 -21.45 8.27 -25.21
C GLU A 31 -20.09 8.69 -24.62
N GLU A 32 -19.90 9.98 -24.34
CA GLU A 32 -18.71 10.47 -23.64
C GLU A 32 -18.59 9.90 -22.22
N ILE A 33 -19.71 9.87 -21.46
CA ILE A 33 -19.74 9.29 -20.11
C ILE A 33 -19.39 7.79 -20.16
N GLU A 34 -19.96 7.04 -21.09
CA GLU A 34 -19.68 5.61 -21.25
C GLU A 34 -18.22 5.35 -21.65
N SER A 35 -17.69 6.15 -22.58
CA SER A 35 -16.28 6.08 -23.00
C SER A 35 -15.32 6.39 -21.84
N ASN A 36 -15.61 7.44 -21.07
CA ASN A 36 -14.83 7.80 -19.89
C ASN A 36 -14.91 6.71 -18.81
N TYR A 37 -16.09 6.15 -18.58
CA TYR A 37 -16.28 5.05 -17.63
C TYR A 37 -15.46 3.82 -18.02
N ALA A 38 -15.50 3.43 -19.30
CA ALA A 38 -14.69 2.33 -19.82
C ALA A 38 -13.19 2.61 -19.65
N TYR A 39 -12.74 3.82 -19.99
CA TYR A 39 -11.34 4.21 -19.83
C TYR A 39 -10.86 4.17 -18.36
N ILE A 40 -11.66 4.70 -17.43
CA ILE A 40 -11.36 4.69 -16.00
C ILE A 40 -11.25 3.25 -15.49
N ASN A 41 -12.23 2.40 -15.80
CA ASN A 41 -12.25 1.04 -15.28
C ASN A 41 -11.19 0.13 -15.91
N GLU A 42 -11.02 0.19 -17.23
CA GLU A 42 -10.15 -0.76 -17.93
C GLU A 42 -8.67 -0.39 -17.85
N LYS A 43 -8.36 0.91 -17.78
CA LYS A 43 -6.97 1.39 -17.77
C LYS A 43 -6.57 1.93 -16.40
N GLN A 44 -7.27 2.94 -15.89
CA GLN A 44 -6.80 3.66 -14.71
C GLN A 44 -6.91 2.82 -13.45
N LEU A 45 -8.05 2.16 -13.21
CA LEU A 45 -8.25 1.30 -12.05
C LEU A 45 -7.29 0.11 -12.08
N LYS A 46 -7.16 -0.55 -13.24
CA LYS A 46 -6.19 -1.64 -13.43
C LYS A 46 -4.77 -1.19 -13.11
N ARG A 47 -4.35 -0.03 -13.62
CA ARG A 47 -3.02 0.54 -13.34
C ARG A 47 -2.82 0.88 -11.87
N LEU A 48 -3.85 1.39 -11.20
CA LEU A 48 -3.81 1.68 -9.77
C LEU A 48 -3.63 0.41 -8.94
N VAL A 49 -4.34 -0.66 -9.28
CA VAL A 49 -4.18 -1.98 -8.64
C VAL A 49 -2.77 -2.52 -8.85
N GLU A 50 -2.23 -2.46 -10.08
CA GLU A 50 -0.85 -2.87 -10.36
C GLU A 50 0.18 -2.06 -9.54
N LEU A 51 -0.01 -0.74 -9.44
CA LEU A 51 0.85 0.14 -8.66
C LEU A 51 0.81 -0.19 -7.16
N HIS A 52 -0.40 -0.42 -6.62
CA HIS A 52 -0.58 -0.69 -5.20
C HIS A 52 -0.17 -2.11 -4.80
N ASP A 53 -0.46 -3.12 -5.61
CA ASP A 53 -0.26 -4.52 -5.20
C ASP A 53 1.10 -5.07 -5.62
N THR A 54 1.56 -4.70 -6.82
CA THR A 54 2.83 -5.21 -7.37
C THR A 54 3.95 -4.24 -7.09
N GLU A 55 3.81 -3.00 -7.55
CA GLU A 55 4.91 -2.03 -7.50
C GLU A 55 5.25 -1.61 -6.06
N PHE A 56 4.25 -1.35 -5.21
CA PHE A 56 4.49 -1.06 -3.80
C PHE A 56 5.08 -2.26 -3.04
N LYS A 57 4.61 -3.47 -3.32
CA LYS A 57 5.16 -4.67 -2.69
C LYS A 57 6.62 -4.87 -3.07
N ASP A 58 6.94 -4.74 -4.35
CA ASP A 58 8.28 -4.98 -4.87
C ASP A 58 9.27 -3.86 -4.52
N LYS A 59 8.81 -2.59 -4.49
CA LYS A 59 9.67 -1.43 -4.22
C LYS A 59 9.75 -1.02 -2.76
N CYS A 60 8.72 -1.30 -1.97
CA CYS A 60 8.66 -0.85 -0.57
C CYS A 60 8.70 -2.02 0.39
N VAL A 61 7.78 -2.98 0.26
CA VAL A 61 7.64 -4.06 1.26
C VAL A 61 8.83 -5.01 1.23
N VAL A 62 9.19 -5.54 0.05
CA VAL A 62 10.30 -6.50 -0.07
C VAL A 62 11.64 -5.89 0.36
N PRO A 63 12.01 -4.66 -0.05
CA PRO A 63 13.24 -4.04 0.43
C PRO A 63 13.25 -3.78 1.94
N LEU A 64 12.12 -3.35 2.52
CA LEU A 64 12.01 -3.17 3.97
C LEU A 64 12.11 -4.50 4.72
N GLN A 65 11.51 -5.57 4.21
CA GLN A 65 11.67 -6.91 4.78
C GLN A 65 13.13 -7.38 4.71
N ARG A 66 13.80 -7.18 3.57
CA ARG A 66 15.24 -7.49 3.44
C ARG A 66 16.08 -6.68 4.42
N LEU A 67 15.76 -5.40 4.62
CA LEU A 67 16.42 -4.56 5.60
C LEU A 67 16.20 -5.11 7.01
N TYR A 68 14.96 -5.44 7.36
CA TYR A 68 14.61 -6.03 8.64
C TYR A 68 15.39 -7.32 8.89
N TYR A 69 15.38 -8.28 7.95
CA TYR A 69 16.14 -9.53 8.11
C TYR A 69 17.65 -9.31 8.17
N LYS A 70 18.18 -8.36 7.41
CA LYS A 70 19.62 -8.05 7.44
C LYS A 70 20.06 -7.51 8.79
N TYR A 71 19.22 -6.73 9.45
CA TYR A 71 19.57 -6.09 10.72
C TYR A 71 18.98 -6.79 11.95
N SER A 72 18.00 -7.69 11.79
CA SER A 72 17.46 -8.45 12.91
C SER A 72 18.53 -9.30 13.57
N ASP A 73 19.40 -9.94 12.79
CA ASP A 73 20.48 -10.76 13.33
C ASP A 73 21.51 -9.91 14.07
N THR A 74 21.87 -8.73 13.54
CA THR A 74 22.76 -7.80 14.26
C THR A 74 22.15 -7.27 15.55
N VAL A 75 20.85 -6.96 15.55
CA VAL A 75 20.15 -6.49 16.77
C VAL A 75 20.05 -7.61 17.81
N LEU A 76 19.83 -8.86 17.37
CA LEU A 76 19.87 -10.02 18.25
C LEU A 76 21.27 -10.23 18.84
N CYS A 77 22.33 -10.09 18.04
CA CYS A 77 23.71 -10.14 18.51
C CYS A 77 24.08 -8.99 19.48
N ASP A 78 23.53 -7.79 19.31
CA ASP A 78 23.73 -6.70 20.29
C ASP A 78 23.09 -7.04 21.64
N GLY A 79 21.94 -7.73 21.62
CA GLY A 79 21.34 -8.30 22.82
C GLY A 79 22.25 -9.33 23.51
N ASP A 80 22.93 -10.16 22.71
CA ASP A 80 23.96 -11.07 23.23
C ASP A 80 25.13 -10.28 23.84
N LEU A 81 25.60 -9.20 23.19
CA LEU A 81 26.70 -8.39 23.69
C LEU A 81 26.39 -7.75 25.05
N GLN A 82 25.17 -7.24 25.23
CA GLN A 82 24.73 -6.72 26.53
C GLN A 82 24.71 -7.83 27.60
N ASN A 83 24.17 -9.00 27.26
CA ASN A 83 24.14 -10.14 28.17
C ASN A 83 25.55 -10.63 28.55
N TRP A 84 26.48 -10.62 27.58
CA TRP A 84 27.90 -10.92 27.80
C TRP A 84 28.56 -9.89 28.72
N ALA A 85 28.28 -8.60 28.53
CA ALA A 85 28.81 -7.55 29.39
C ALA A 85 28.30 -7.69 30.84
N GLU A 86 27.01 -8.01 31.03
CA GLU A 86 26.42 -8.27 32.35
C GLU A 86 27.04 -9.49 33.04
N LEU A 87 27.33 -10.57 32.29
CA LEU A 87 28.01 -11.75 32.81
C LEU A 87 29.45 -11.45 33.25
N ILE A 88 30.22 -10.74 32.42
CA ILE A 88 31.60 -10.36 32.73
C ILE A 88 31.65 -9.46 33.97
N ASP A 89 30.77 -8.47 34.07
CA ASP A 89 30.70 -7.58 35.23
C ASP A 89 30.38 -8.36 36.52
N ARG A 90 29.46 -9.32 36.45
CA ARG A 90 29.15 -10.23 37.57
C ARG A 90 30.38 -11.01 38.02
N ASP A 91 31.12 -11.59 37.08
CA ASP A 91 32.29 -12.41 37.39
C ASP A 91 33.44 -11.56 37.96
N ILE A 92 33.64 -10.34 37.47
CA ILE A 92 34.58 -9.36 38.06
C ILE A 92 34.21 -9.09 39.52
N ARG A 93 32.94 -8.79 39.83
CA ARG A 93 32.51 -8.53 41.22
C ARG A 93 32.73 -9.74 42.14
N VAL A 94 32.54 -10.96 41.64
CA VAL A 94 32.82 -12.19 42.41
C VAL A 94 34.32 -12.34 42.70
N LEU A 95 35.18 -12.05 41.71
CA LEU A 95 36.63 -12.08 41.89
C LEU A 95 37.10 -11.00 42.86
N GLU A 96 36.59 -9.77 42.74
CA GLU A 96 36.88 -8.67 43.67
C GLU A 96 36.46 -9.01 45.10
N THR A 97 35.26 -9.57 45.28
CA THR A 97 34.76 -10.00 46.60
C THR A 97 35.60 -11.11 47.18
N THR A 98 36.02 -12.08 46.37
CA THR A 98 36.90 -13.17 46.79
C THR A 98 38.27 -12.63 47.21
N LEU A 99 38.84 -11.71 46.44
CA LEU A 99 40.13 -11.10 46.73
C LEU A 99 40.09 -10.25 48.00
N ALA A 100 39.00 -9.50 48.23
CA ALA A 100 38.78 -8.78 49.48
C ALA A 100 38.79 -9.72 50.70
N LYS A 101 38.05 -10.84 50.63
CA LYS A 101 38.03 -11.85 51.71
C LYS A 101 39.39 -12.48 51.97
N VAL A 102 40.17 -12.75 50.93
CA VAL A 102 41.54 -13.27 51.08
C VAL A 102 42.43 -12.25 51.79
N ARG A 103 42.32 -10.96 51.45
CA ARG A 103 43.09 -9.88 52.10
C ARG A 103 42.69 -9.67 53.56
N ASP A 104 41.40 -9.75 53.86
CA ASP A 104 40.90 -9.66 55.25
C ASP A 104 41.42 -10.84 56.09
N ASN A 105 41.40 -12.05 55.54
CA ASN A 105 41.94 -13.23 56.21
C ASN A 105 43.46 -13.16 56.44
N GLN A 106 44.21 -12.51 55.53
CA GLN A 106 45.65 -12.30 55.69
C GLN A 106 45.99 -11.19 56.70
N SER A 107 45.08 -10.22 56.89
CA SER A 107 45.27 -9.10 57.81
C SER A 107 44.78 -9.41 59.22
N GLY A 108 43.92 -10.43 59.37
CA GLY A 108 43.26 -10.83 60.62
C GLY A 108 43.82 -12.07 61.33
N GLY A 109 45.00 -12.56 60.93
CA GLY A 109 45.76 -13.63 61.62
C GLY A 109 47.17 -13.17 61.93
#